data_AF-A0A645CV78-F1
#
_entry.id   AF-A0A645CV78-F1
#
_cell.length_a   1.000
_cell.length_b   1.000
_cell.length_c   1.000
_cell.angle_alpha   90.00
_cell.angle_beta   90.00
_cell.angle_gamma   90.00
#
_symmetry.space_group_name_H-M   'P 1'
#
loop_
_entity.id
_entity.type
_entity.pdbx_description
1 polymer ?
#
loop_
_entity_poly.entity_id
_entity_poly.type
_entity_poly.pdbx_seq_one_letter_code
_entity_poly.pdbx_strand_id
1 'polypeptide(L)'
;MVAVLAHALAVIRRDVLGQSADPDACAAAALFHDAPEIFTGDLPTPVKYFSSDIRRAYGEVEAAAEARLLDLLPESLRPVYAPLIRGGADPQVHRLVKAADKLAAYIKCLEELDAGNRDFRRAAEETLSVLKGYDMPEVDYFLAQFSQAFGLTLDELN
;
A
#
# COMPACT_ATOMS: atom_id res chain seq x y z
N MET A 1 -3.28 8.54 -1.87
CA MET A 1 -3.18 8.30 -0.41
C MET A 1 -2.00 7.42 -0.06
N VAL A 2 -1.80 6.27 -0.73
CA VAL A 2 -0.70 5.32 -0.45
C VAL A 2 0.68 5.98 -0.42
N ALA A 3 1.03 6.84 -1.38
CA ALA A 3 2.34 7.51 -1.39
C ALA A 3 2.61 8.38 -0.15
N VAL A 4 1.59 9.07 0.37
CA VAL A 4 1.70 9.89 1.58
C VAL A 4 1.91 9.00 2.81
N LEU A 5 1.17 7.88 2.89
CA LEU A 5 1.31 6.92 3.97
C LEU A 5 2.66 6.20 3.94
N ALA A 6 3.13 5.80 2.76
CA ALA A 6 4.44 5.16 2.59
C ALA A 6 5.58 6.10 3.01
N HIS A 7 5.49 7.37 2.61
CA HIS A 7 6.40 8.40 3.08
C HIS A 7 6.33 8.56 4.61
N ALA A 8 5.13 8.64 5.20
CA ALA A 8 4.97 8.81 6.64
C ALA A 8 5.55 7.62 7.43
N LEU A 9 5.30 6.37 7.01
CA LEU A 9 5.88 5.18 7.63
C LEU A 9 7.41 5.19 7.54
N ALA A 10 7.97 5.58 6.40
CA ALA A 10 9.41 5.70 6.23
C ALA A 10 10.02 6.80 7.10
N VAL A 11 9.34 7.95 7.27
CA VAL A 11 9.74 9.02 8.19
C VAL A 11 9.70 8.53 9.64
N ILE A 12 8.64 7.84 10.07
CA ILE A 12 8.55 7.26 11.41
C ILE A 12 9.73 6.30 11.64
N ARG A 13 9.97 5.40 10.68
CA ARG A 13 11.09 4.45 10.73
C ARG A 13 12.44 5.16 10.88
N ARG A 14 12.68 6.22 10.09
CA ARG A 14 13.94 6.98 10.10
C ARG A 14 14.11 7.84 11.34
N ASP A 15 13.14 8.69 11.64
CA ASP A 15 13.31 9.81 12.56
C ASP A 15 12.81 9.48 13.97
N VAL A 16 11.83 8.59 14.11
CA VAL A 16 11.29 8.17 15.42
C VAL A 16 11.97 6.89 15.91
N LEU A 17 12.14 5.91 15.02
CA LEU A 17 12.69 4.60 15.38
C LEU A 17 14.20 4.47 15.15
N GLY A 18 14.82 5.46 14.51
CA GLY A 18 16.27 5.49 14.26
C GLY A 18 16.76 4.40 13.29
N GLN A 19 15.89 3.85 12.45
CA GLN A 19 16.21 2.81 11.48
C GLN A 19 16.37 3.42 10.08
N SER A 20 17.29 2.89 9.26
CA SER A 20 17.46 3.39 7.89
C SER A 20 16.16 3.26 7.09
N ALA A 21 15.78 4.32 6.37
CA ALA A 21 14.71 4.34 5.39
C ALA A 21 14.89 5.54 4.47
N ASP A 22 14.41 5.43 3.22
CA ASP A 22 14.33 6.53 2.27
C ASP A 22 12.85 6.86 2.02
N PRO A 23 12.32 7.93 2.65
CA PRO A 23 10.92 8.32 2.47
C PRO A 23 10.54 8.71 1.05
N ASP A 24 11.47 9.32 0.31
CA ASP A 24 11.21 9.79 -1.05
C ASP A 24 11.16 8.60 -2.01
N ALA A 25 12.05 7.62 -1.84
CA ALA A 25 11.98 6.37 -2.58
C ALA A 25 10.68 5.59 -2.30
N CYS A 26 10.22 5.57 -1.04
CA CYS A 26 8.95 4.94 -0.66
C CYS A 26 7.75 5.66 -1.29
N ALA A 27 7.74 7.00 -1.26
CA ALA A 27 6.70 7.79 -1.90
C ALA A 27 6.67 7.54 -3.41
N ALA A 28 7.83 7.57 -4.07
CA ALA A 28 7.96 7.35 -5.50
C ALA A 28 7.48 5.96 -5.90
N ALA A 29 7.90 4.90 -5.20
CA ALA A 29 7.45 3.53 -5.47
C ALA A 29 5.93 3.39 -5.30
N ALA A 30 5.37 3.98 -4.24
CA ALA A 30 3.92 3.96 -4.00
C ALA A 30 3.09 4.70 -5.06
N LEU A 31 3.66 5.66 -5.79
CA LEU A 31 2.95 6.29 -6.91
C LEU A 31 2.67 5.32 -8.06
N PHE A 32 3.50 4.29 -8.23
CA PHE A 32 3.43 3.37 -9.36
C PHE A 32 2.96 1.95 -8.99
N HIS A 33 2.71 1.66 -7.70
CA HIS A 33 2.46 0.29 -7.24
C HIS A 33 1.26 -0.39 -7.91
N ASP A 34 0.18 0.36 -8.20
CA ASP A 34 -1.00 -0.15 -8.92
C ASP A 34 -1.03 0.26 -10.40
N ALA A 35 0.04 0.91 -10.92
CA ALA A 35 0.06 1.35 -12.31
C ALA A 35 -0.17 0.20 -13.33
N PRO A 36 0.32 -1.04 -13.10
CA PRO A 36 0.00 -2.18 -13.97
C PRO A 36 -1.49 -2.54 -14.03
N GLU A 37 -2.30 -2.14 -13.03
CA GLU A 37 -3.73 -2.46 -12.97
C GLU A 37 -4.56 -1.82 -14.08
N ILE A 38 -3.97 -0.87 -14.83
CA ILE A 38 -4.56 -0.37 -16.08
C ILE A 38 -4.85 -1.49 -17.09
N PHE A 39 -4.09 -2.59 -17.06
CA PHE A 39 -4.29 -3.74 -17.95
C PHE A 39 -5.11 -4.86 -17.31
N THR A 40 -4.95 -5.08 -16.01
CA THR A 40 -5.56 -6.23 -15.32
C THR A 40 -6.94 -5.92 -14.75
N GLY A 41 -7.22 -4.62 -14.50
CA GLY A 41 -8.24 -4.20 -13.55
C GLY A 41 -7.85 -4.51 -12.10
N ASP A 42 -8.52 -3.85 -11.15
CA ASP A 42 -8.42 -4.22 -9.74
C ASP A 42 -9.03 -5.61 -9.52
N LEU A 43 -8.35 -6.40 -8.72
CA LEU A 43 -8.69 -7.79 -8.42
C LEU A 43 -8.84 -7.94 -6.91
N PRO A 44 -10.05 -8.26 -6.42
CA PRO A 44 -10.28 -8.38 -4.98
C PRO A 44 -9.31 -9.36 -4.32
N THR A 45 -8.72 -8.94 -3.19
CA THR A 45 -7.76 -9.75 -2.42
C THR A 45 -8.22 -11.20 -2.18
N PRO A 46 -9.49 -11.48 -1.80
CA PRO A 46 -9.93 -12.87 -1.59
C PRO A 46 -9.84 -13.74 -2.85
N VAL A 47 -9.97 -13.16 -4.03
CA VAL A 47 -9.84 -13.86 -5.31
C VAL A 47 -8.37 -14.11 -5.62
N LYS A 48 -7.48 -13.11 -5.43
CA LYS A 48 -6.03 -13.24 -5.66
C LYS A 48 -5.41 -14.41 -4.86
N TYR A 49 -5.95 -14.72 -3.68
CA TYR A 49 -5.41 -15.75 -2.76
C TYR A 49 -6.29 -17.01 -2.61
N PHE A 50 -7.27 -17.21 -3.49
CA PHE A 50 -8.21 -18.33 -3.38
C PHE A 50 -7.54 -19.72 -3.44
N SER A 51 -6.52 -19.88 -4.31
CA SER A 51 -5.73 -21.12 -4.40
C SER A 51 -4.30 -20.82 -4.85
N SER A 52 -3.39 -21.78 -4.64
CA SER A 52 -2.00 -21.68 -5.11
C SER A 52 -1.90 -21.53 -6.63
N ASP A 53 -2.76 -22.23 -7.37
CA ASP A 53 -2.78 -22.13 -8.84
C ASP A 53 -3.27 -20.77 -9.32
N ILE A 54 -4.31 -20.23 -8.68
CA ILE A 54 -4.82 -18.90 -8.99
C ILE A 54 -3.78 -17.83 -8.66
N ARG A 55 -3.13 -17.93 -7.49
CA ARG A 55 -2.06 -17.02 -7.11
C ARG A 55 -0.89 -17.02 -8.10
N ARG A 56 -0.49 -18.20 -8.59
CA ARG A 56 0.56 -18.32 -9.62
C ARG A 56 0.13 -17.65 -10.91
N ALA A 57 -1.07 -17.97 -11.40
CA ALA A 57 -1.62 -17.40 -12.63
C ALA A 57 -1.71 -15.87 -12.55
N TYR A 58 -2.12 -15.31 -11.40
CA TYR A 58 -2.14 -13.86 -11.21
C TYR A 58 -0.75 -13.24 -11.21
N GLY A 59 0.23 -13.86 -10.58
CA GLY A 59 1.62 -13.37 -10.65
C GLY A 59 2.16 -13.31 -12.08
N GLU A 60 1.78 -14.27 -12.93
CA GLU A 60 2.14 -14.25 -14.36
C GLU A 60 1.44 -13.10 -15.10
N VAL A 61 0.17 -12.83 -14.78
CA VAL A 61 -0.60 -11.71 -15.34
C VAL A 61 -0.03 -10.35 -14.89
N GLU A 62 0.29 -10.19 -13.60
CA GLU A 62 0.91 -8.97 -13.05
C GLU A 62 2.26 -8.71 -13.72
N ALA A 63 3.14 -9.72 -13.83
CA ALA A 63 4.42 -9.59 -14.50
C ALA A 63 4.30 -9.22 -15.99
N ALA A 64 3.31 -9.79 -16.69
CA ALA A 64 3.03 -9.44 -18.09
C ALA A 64 2.51 -8.00 -18.22
N ALA A 65 1.67 -7.55 -17.29
CA ALA A 65 1.16 -6.19 -17.25
C ALA A 65 2.28 -5.15 -16.97
N GLU A 66 3.16 -5.43 -16.01
CA GLU A 66 4.35 -4.62 -15.72
C GLU A 66 5.28 -4.51 -16.94
N ALA A 67 5.57 -5.64 -17.59
CA ALA A 67 6.41 -5.66 -18.79
C ALA A 67 5.78 -4.84 -19.92
N ARG A 68 4.48 -5.01 -20.16
CA ARG A 68 3.74 -4.25 -21.15
C ARG A 68 3.75 -2.75 -20.84
N LEU A 69 3.57 -2.36 -19.58
CA LEU A 69 3.61 -0.96 -19.17
C LEU A 69 4.97 -0.33 -19.47
N LEU A 70 6.06 -1.05 -19.18
CA LEU A 70 7.42 -0.59 -19.47
C LEU A 70 7.69 -0.49 -20.97
N ASP A 71 7.15 -1.40 -21.79
CA ASP A 71 7.34 -1.37 -23.24
C ASP A 71 6.64 -0.18 -23.93
N LEU A 72 5.61 0.39 -23.30
CA LEU A 72 4.97 1.62 -23.78
C LEU A 72 5.83 2.87 -23.56
N LEU A 73 6.85 2.81 -22.70
CA LEU A 73 7.75 3.93 -22.46
C LEU A 73 8.85 3.99 -23.54
N PRO A 74 9.29 5.21 -23.92
CA PRO A 74 10.54 5.39 -24.66
C PRO A 74 11.69 4.65 -23.99
N GLU A 75 12.56 4.01 -24.79
CA GLU A 75 13.64 3.15 -24.29
C GLU A 75 14.54 3.88 -23.28
N SER A 76 14.78 5.18 -23.48
CA SER A 76 15.58 6.03 -22.57
C SER A 76 14.98 6.21 -21.17
N LEU A 77 13.66 6.05 -21.01
CA LEU A 77 12.98 6.21 -19.72
C LEU A 77 12.81 4.88 -18.97
N ARG A 78 12.81 3.75 -19.68
CA ARG A 78 12.58 2.42 -19.08
C ARG A 78 13.48 2.12 -17.87
N PRO A 79 14.80 2.45 -17.87
CA PRO A 79 15.65 2.17 -16.71
C PRO A 79 15.21 2.89 -15.41
N VAL A 80 14.62 4.08 -15.52
CA VAL A 80 14.17 4.87 -14.35
C VAL A 80 12.86 4.33 -13.81
N TYR A 81 11.94 3.92 -14.68
CA TYR A 81 10.61 3.44 -14.26
C TYR A 81 10.55 1.95 -13.94
N ALA A 82 11.43 1.12 -14.52
CA ALA A 82 11.51 -0.31 -14.24
C ALA A 82 11.55 -0.66 -12.74
N PRO A 83 12.41 -0.03 -11.91
CA PRO A 83 12.39 -0.30 -10.48
C PRO A 83 11.12 0.20 -9.79
N LEU A 84 10.45 1.24 -10.28
CA LEU A 84 9.21 1.75 -9.66
C LEU A 84 8.01 0.86 -9.98
N ILE A 85 7.89 0.40 -11.22
CA ILE A 85 6.76 -0.41 -11.70
C ILE A 85 6.85 -1.85 -11.21
N ARG A 86 8.05 -2.44 -11.14
CA ARG A 86 8.24 -3.83 -10.71
C ARG A 86 8.33 -3.99 -9.18
N GLY A 87 7.94 -2.96 -8.42
CA GLY A 87 7.90 -3.03 -6.96
C GLY A 87 9.24 -2.86 -6.23
N GLY A 88 10.24 -2.23 -6.87
CA GLY A 88 11.51 -1.83 -6.25
C GLY A 88 12.58 -2.92 -6.23
N ALA A 89 13.85 -2.52 -6.37
CA ALA A 89 14.98 -3.42 -6.07
C ALA A 89 15.22 -3.54 -4.55
N ASP A 90 14.69 -2.61 -3.76
CA ASP A 90 14.84 -2.59 -2.30
C ASP A 90 13.63 -3.26 -1.62
N PRO A 91 13.81 -4.44 -0.99
CA PRO A 91 12.76 -5.14 -0.28
C PRO A 91 12.13 -4.33 0.87
N GLN A 92 12.89 -3.39 1.46
CA GLN A 92 12.38 -2.56 2.54
C GLN A 92 11.39 -1.52 2.03
N VAL A 93 11.70 -0.88 0.90
CA VAL A 93 10.76 0.03 0.22
C VAL A 93 9.47 -0.71 -0.13
N HIS A 94 9.59 -1.90 -0.73
CA HIS A 94 8.42 -2.72 -1.07
C HIS A 94 7.57 -3.04 0.17
N ARG A 95 8.20 -3.41 1.29
CA ARG A 95 7.50 -3.73 2.54
C ARG A 95 6.75 -2.51 3.10
N LEU A 96 7.36 -1.33 3.07
CA LEU A 96 6.73 -0.08 3.52
C LEU A 96 5.56 0.33 2.62
N VAL A 97 5.69 0.20 1.30
CA VAL A 97 4.59 0.49 0.35
C VAL A 97 3.43 -0.46 0.57
N LYS A 98 3.69 -1.76 0.75
CA LYS A 98 2.64 -2.75 1.06
C LYS A 98 1.92 -2.46 2.38
N ALA A 99 2.66 -2.02 3.40
CA ALA A 99 2.08 -1.59 4.65
C ALA A 99 1.19 -0.34 4.48
N ALA A 100 1.65 0.62 3.69
CA ALA A 100 0.93 1.84 3.38
C ALA A 100 -0.36 1.58 2.57
N ASP A 101 -0.33 0.66 1.60
CA ASP A 101 -1.51 0.26 0.85
C ASP A 101 -2.56 -0.38 1.77
N LYS A 102 -2.12 -1.30 2.64
CA LYS A 102 -3.02 -1.90 3.63
C LYS A 102 -3.58 -0.88 4.63
N LEU A 103 -2.79 0.12 5.04
CA LEU A 103 -3.26 1.24 5.86
C LEU A 103 -4.29 2.09 5.12
N ALA A 104 -4.08 2.37 3.83
CA ALA A 104 -5.05 3.09 3.00
C ALA A 104 -6.39 2.35 2.94
N ALA A 105 -6.36 1.03 2.76
CA ALA A 105 -7.56 0.19 2.81
C ALA A 105 -8.26 0.25 4.18
N TYR A 106 -7.50 0.24 5.27
CA TYR A 106 -8.06 0.35 6.62
C TYR A 106 -8.74 1.71 6.85
N ILE A 107 -8.07 2.80 6.51
CA ILE A 107 -8.61 4.17 6.61
C ILE A 107 -9.90 4.28 5.79
N LYS A 108 -9.91 3.74 4.57
CA LYS A 108 -11.12 3.71 3.75
C LYS A 108 -12.28 2.97 4.43
N CYS A 109 -12.01 1.86 5.13
CA CYS A 109 -13.04 1.16 5.91
C CYS A 109 -13.58 2.03 7.06
N LEU A 110 -12.72 2.80 7.74
CA LEU A 110 -13.14 3.72 8.80
C LEU A 110 -14.02 4.85 8.27
N GLU A 111 -13.65 5.44 7.14
CA GLU A 111 -14.45 6.49 6.46
C GLU A 111 -15.84 5.97 6.07
N GLU A 112 -15.93 4.74 5.54
CA GLU A 112 -17.21 4.13 5.19
C GLU A 112 -18.07 3.86 6.42
N LEU A 113 -17.46 3.42 7.53
CA LEU A 113 -18.16 3.20 8.79
C LEU A 113 -18.69 4.50 9.40
N ASP A 114 -17.90 5.57 9.33
CA ASP A 114 -18.31 6.92 9.76
C ASP A 114 -19.48 7.44 8.90
N ALA A 115 -19.43 7.20 7.59
CA ALA A 115 -20.55 7.47 6.68
C ALA A 115 -21.79 6.57 6.90
N GLY A 116 -21.76 5.66 7.87
CA GLY A 116 -22.87 4.78 8.24
C GLY A 116 -22.95 3.46 7.46
N ASN A 117 -21.98 3.17 6.60
CA ASN A 117 -21.92 1.94 5.82
C ASN A 117 -21.34 0.77 6.65
N ARG A 118 -22.24 0.02 7.29
CA ARG A 118 -21.86 -1.06 8.22
C ARG A 118 -21.27 -2.29 7.55
N ASP A 119 -21.36 -2.43 6.23
CA ASP A 119 -20.79 -3.56 5.48
C ASP A 119 -19.26 -3.61 5.62
N PHE A 120 -18.62 -2.45 5.87
CA PHE A 120 -17.17 -2.32 6.04
C PHE A 120 -16.66 -2.75 7.42
N ARG A 121 -17.54 -3.08 8.39
CA ARG A 121 -17.12 -3.44 9.75
C ARG A 121 -16.15 -4.61 9.76
N ARG A 122 -16.55 -5.69 9.09
CA ARG A 122 -15.75 -6.91 9.03
C ARG A 122 -14.43 -6.67 8.29
N ALA A 123 -14.48 -5.92 7.20
CA ALA A 123 -13.29 -5.54 6.44
C ALA A 123 -12.31 -4.71 7.29
N ALA A 124 -12.82 -3.77 8.12
CA ALA A 124 -11.99 -2.98 9.02
C ALA A 124 -11.29 -3.86 10.07
N GLU A 125 -12.02 -4.79 10.70
CA GLU A 125 -11.48 -5.71 11.70
C GLU A 125 -10.41 -6.65 11.10
N GLU A 126 -10.70 -7.24 9.95
CA GLU A 126 -9.76 -8.14 9.24
C GLU A 126 -8.50 -7.38 8.79
N THR A 127 -8.68 -6.17 8.23
CA THR A 127 -7.57 -5.32 7.76
C THR A 127 -6.68 -4.87 8.91
N LEU A 128 -7.26 -4.47 10.04
CA LEU A 128 -6.51 -4.09 11.25
C LEU A 128 -5.73 -5.28 11.81
N SER A 129 -6.31 -6.49 11.80
CA SER A 129 -5.64 -7.71 12.22
C SER A 129 -4.41 -7.99 11.34
N VAL A 130 -4.54 -7.85 10.02
CA VAL A 130 -3.41 -7.99 9.07
C VAL A 130 -2.33 -6.96 9.34
N LEU A 131 -2.69 -5.70 9.57
CA LEU A 131 -1.72 -4.63 9.87
C LEU A 131 -0.92 -4.91 11.14
N LYS A 132 -1.59 -5.33 12.22
CA LYS A 132 -0.93 -5.72 13.48
C LYS A 132 -0.04 -6.96 13.32
N GLY A 133 -0.34 -7.82 12.34
CA GLY A 133 0.46 -8.99 12.01
C GLY A 133 1.65 -8.72 11.08
N TYR A 134 1.88 -7.48 10.64
CA TYR A 134 3.05 -7.15 9.81
C TYR A 134 4.37 -7.12 10.58
N ASP A 135 4.34 -7.11 11.91
CA ASP A 135 5.52 -6.99 12.78
C ASP A 135 6.41 -5.79 12.35
N MET A 136 5.78 -4.62 12.21
CA MET A 136 6.41 -3.38 11.76
C MET A 136 6.18 -2.29 12.80
N PRO A 137 7.21 -1.91 13.59
CA PRO A 137 7.07 -0.90 14.65
C PRO A 137 6.58 0.46 14.13
N GLU A 138 6.89 0.82 12.89
CA GLU A 138 6.41 2.04 12.24
C GLU A 138 4.89 2.02 11.99
N VAL A 139 4.32 0.84 11.70
CA VAL A 139 2.86 0.66 11.55
C VAL A 139 2.20 0.73 12.91
N ASP A 140 2.77 0.08 13.93
CA ASP A 140 2.24 0.14 15.30
C ASP A 140 2.26 1.57 15.85
N TYR A 141 3.36 2.29 15.61
CA TYR A 141 3.46 3.70 15.97
C TYR A 141 2.41 4.55 15.24
N PHE A 142 2.26 4.36 13.92
CA PHE A 142 1.25 5.08 13.15
C PHE A 142 -0.16 4.83 13.68
N LEU A 143 -0.52 3.57 13.94
CA LEU A 143 -1.82 3.20 14.50
C LEU A 143 -2.00 3.80 15.90
N ALA A 144 -0.97 3.79 16.76
CA ALA A 144 -1.08 4.35 18.10
C ALA A 144 -1.26 5.88 18.11
N GLN A 145 -0.61 6.60 17.20
CA GLN A 145 -0.61 8.08 17.18
C GLN A 145 -1.72 8.70 16.33
N PHE A 146 -2.10 8.06 15.21
CA PHE A 146 -3.00 8.68 14.23
C PHE A 146 -4.36 7.99 14.11
N SER A 147 -4.53 6.73 14.57
CA SER A 147 -5.80 5.99 14.36
C SER A 147 -7.03 6.67 14.97
N GLN A 148 -6.86 7.41 16.07
CA GLN A 148 -7.96 8.13 16.72
C GLN A 148 -8.48 9.31 15.89
N ALA A 149 -7.70 9.82 14.94
CA ALA A 149 -8.09 10.95 14.09
C ALA A 149 -8.80 10.51 12.79
N PHE A 150 -8.65 9.24 12.37
CA PHE A 150 -9.30 8.75 11.16
C PHE A 150 -10.75 8.36 11.46
N GLY A 151 -11.70 9.08 10.85
CA GLY A 151 -13.13 8.96 11.15
C GLY A 151 -13.68 10.08 12.05
N LEU A 152 -12.84 11.08 12.38
CA LEU A 152 -13.34 12.32 12.97
C LEU A 152 -13.76 13.30 11.86
N THR A 153 -14.88 13.97 12.08
CA THR A 153 -15.31 15.12 11.29
C THR A 153 -14.38 16.32 11.51
N LEU A 154 -14.41 17.31 10.60
CA LEU A 154 -13.62 18.55 10.74
C LEU A 154 -13.89 19.28 12.06
N ASP A 155 -15.12 19.19 12.59
CA ASP A 155 -15.49 19.81 13.87
C ASP A 155 -14.90 19.04 15.07
N GLU A 156 -14.69 17.73 14.95
CA GLU A 156 -14.10 16.86 15.98
C GLU A 156 -12.56 16.90 16.02
N LEU A 157 -11.92 17.54 15.03
CA LEU A 157 -10.47 17.73 14.96
C LEU A 157 -9.96 18.99 15.70
N ASN A 158 -10.84 19.73 16.39
CA ASN A 158 -10.52 20.98 17.10
C ASN A 158 -10.56 20.86 18.63
#